data_AF-A0A8H6EP39-F1
#
_entry.id   AF-A0A8H6EP39-F1
#
_cell.length_a   1.000
_cell.length_b   1.000
_cell.length_c   1.000
_cell.angle_alpha   90.00
_cell.angle_beta   90.00
_cell.angle_gamma   90.00
#
_symmetry.space_group_name_H-M   'P 1'
#
loop_
_entity.id
_entity.type
_entity.pdbx_description
1 polymer ?
#
loop_
_entity_poly.entity_id
_entity_poly.type
_entity_poly.pdbx_seq_one_letter_code
_entity_poly.pdbx_strand_id
1 'polypeptide(L)'
;MKSVSILATVALASLSTAHPGPAMPKLMGGREFLQSIKGRNAMPAPITSPVHVEERSPKVAARANDPNTCGPGVGSCVNACCSPEGYCGTTEEYCAAPDCQYKYGPLCDTLQAPAGASTANIERPHIGTVPYGGAGIYDCQVAGDIAFTFDDGPYLYTNDLLDKLAAYGAKATFMITGNNLGKGAIDTTAEYTAVIKRMVAEGHQIASHTWGHQNLTSLDPTTFKNQMYYNEMAFRNILGYFPTYMRPPYSECNATCGDLMADLGYHVTYFDLDTEGYLNDAATLIQNSKNIWDKAIAKADATTGNFLEIEHDIHYQTVYNLTDYILASMYSHGFKSVTVGECLGDPSENWYRSGNASAPVPTPSKQISDDGSCNADITCLGSTYGNCCSVNGYCGSTEDYCGTGCQSASGTCSGSSTSSTSATKTSTTVKPTSTQKVSDDGSCSSSTTCNGSSFGNCCSQYGYCGSTTDYCGTGCQKSFGTCT
;
A
#
# COMPACT_ATOMS: atom_id res chain seq x y z
N MET A 1 -24.43 5.64 72.66
CA MET A 1 -23.16 6.20 72.14
C MET A 1 -22.05 5.19 72.32
N LYS A 2 -21.63 4.54 71.22
CA LYS A 2 -20.25 4.11 70.90
C LYS A 2 -20.31 3.26 69.62
N SER A 3 -19.64 3.78 68.60
CA SER A 3 -19.48 3.22 67.27
C SER A 3 -18.59 1.98 67.29
N VAL A 4 -18.91 1.00 66.45
CA VAL A 4 -17.99 -0.08 66.06
C VAL A 4 -17.81 0.01 64.55
N SER A 5 -16.59 0.37 64.13
CA SER A 5 -16.14 0.41 62.75
C SER A 5 -15.97 -1.01 62.20
N ILE A 6 -16.55 -1.27 61.03
CA ILE A 6 -16.19 -2.43 60.20
C ILE A 6 -15.08 -1.96 59.26
N LEU A 7 -13.88 -2.53 59.42
CA LEU A 7 -12.80 -2.42 58.45
C LEU A 7 -13.21 -3.21 57.20
N ALA A 8 -13.47 -2.50 56.09
CA ALA A 8 -13.46 -3.09 54.77
C ALA A 8 -12.04 -2.94 54.20
N THR A 9 -11.33 -4.04 54.05
CA THR A 9 -10.07 -4.12 53.30
C THR A 9 -10.39 -3.91 51.81
N VAL A 10 -10.14 -2.70 51.33
CA VAL A 10 -10.10 -2.40 49.90
C VAL A 10 -8.77 -2.93 49.37
N ALA A 11 -8.83 -4.01 48.59
CA ALA A 11 -7.73 -4.40 47.71
C ALA A 11 -7.64 -3.34 46.60
N LEU A 12 -6.73 -2.38 46.77
CA LEU A 12 -6.29 -1.50 45.70
C LEU A 12 -5.48 -2.36 44.73
N ALA A 13 -6.13 -2.81 43.65
CA ALA A 13 -5.41 -3.21 42.46
C ALA A 13 -4.73 -1.95 41.91
N SER A 14 -3.41 -1.89 42.07
CA SER A 14 -2.56 -0.90 41.41
C SER A 14 -2.68 -1.08 39.90
N LEU A 15 -3.46 -0.21 39.26
CA LEU A 15 -3.38 0.03 37.82
C LEU A 15 -2.01 0.67 37.56
N SER A 16 -1.06 -0.14 37.09
CA SER A 16 0.17 0.35 36.48
C SER A 16 -0.18 0.98 35.14
N THR A 17 -0.40 2.29 35.14
CA THR A 17 -0.40 3.13 33.94
C THR A 17 1.03 3.21 33.41
N ALA A 18 1.28 2.73 32.19
CA ALA A 18 2.62 2.71 31.57
C ALA A 18 3.02 4.02 30.85
N HIS A 19 2.28 5.11 31.01
CA HIS A 19 2.67 6.43 30.52
C HIS A 19 2.69 7.47 31.65
N PRO A 20 3.86 8.02 32.05
CA PRO A 20 3.90 9.23 32.85
C PRO A 20 3.76 10.44 31.92
N GLY A 21 2.56 10.98 31.80
CA GLY A 21 2.32 12.24 31.10
C GLY A 21 0.83 12.61 31.08
N PRO A 22 0.44 13.86 31.41
CA PRO A 22 -0.96 14.24 31.49
C PRO A 22 -1.59 14.29 30.09
N ALA A 23 -2.84 13.83 30.00
CA ALA A 23 -3.70 14.08 28.85
C ALA A 23 -3.72 15.59 28.55
N MET A 24 -3.10 16.01 27.44
CA MET A 24 -3.14 17.39 27.00
C MET A 24 -4.55 17.69 26.46
N PRO A 25 -5.23 18.75 26.95
CA PRO A 25 -6.47 19.22 26.33
C PRO A 25 -6.18 19.72 24.91
N LYS A 26 -7.01 19.34 23.93
CA LYS A 26 -7.05 19.98 22.61
C LYS A 26 -7.36 21.47 22.80
N LEU A 27 -6.33 22.33 22.71
CA LEU A 27 -6.53 23.77 22.49
C LEU A 27 -6.82 23.95 21.00
N MET A 28 -8.02 24.45 20.71
CA MET A 28 -8.43 24.83 19.35
C MET A 28 -7.41 25.79 18.73
N GLY A 29 -6.94 25.48 17.51
CA GLY A 29 -6.17 26.37 16.64
C GLY A 29 -4.66 26.37 16.88
N GLY A 30 -3.90 25.64 16.06
CA GLY A 30 -2.47 25.39 16.31
C GLY A 30 -1.48 25.57 15.16
N ARG A 31 -1.88 26.06 13.97
CA ARG A 31 -0.89 26.43 12.93
C ARG A 31 -0.15 27.75 13.24
N GLU A 32 -0.62 28.55 14.20
CA GLU A 32 0.11 29.73 14.69
C GLU A 32 1.11 29.42 15.82
N PHE A 33 0.94 28.32 16.55
CA PHE A 33 1.86 27.95 17.63
C PHE A 33 3.20 27.44 17.08
N LEU A 34 3.18 26.73 15.95
CA LEU A 34 4.36 26.13 15.32
C LEU A 34 5.29 27.13 14.61
N GLN A 35 4.84 28.35 14.28
CA GLN A 35 5.74 29.41 13.76
C GLN A 35 6.42 30.22 14.88
N SER A 36 5.95 30.12 16.14
CA SER A 36 6.52 30.85 17.28
C SER A 36 7.64 30.09 18.03
N ILE A 37 7.83 28.79 17.77
CA ILE A 37 8.92 28.00 18.37
C ILE A 37 10.05 27.79 17.36
N LYS A 38 10.54 28.89 16.76
CA LYS A 38 11.92 28.93 16.30
C LYS A 38 12.82 28.97 17.53
N GLY A 39 13.40 27.81 17.86
CA GLY A 39 14.56 27.70 18.73
C GLY A 39 14.25 27.65 20.22
N ARG A 40 13.76 26.51 20.73
CA ARG A 40 14.08 26.06 22.09
C ARG A 40 14.29 24.55 22.14
N ASN A 41 15.50 24.19 22.57
CA ASN A 41 15.95 22.86 22.94
C ASN A 41 14.99 22.22 23.95
N ALA A 42 14.20 21.24 23.50
CA ALA A 42 13.68 20.17 24.32
C ALA A 42 13.19 19.07 23.37
N MET A 43 14.10 18.18 22.97
CA MET A 43 13.67 16.92 22.37
C MET A 43 12.87 16.15 23.43
N PRO A 44 11.71 15.56 23.09
CA PRO A 44 11.13 14.54 23.94
C PRO A 44 12.16 13.40 24.09
N ALA A 45 12.27 12.85 25.29
CA ALA A 45 13.10 11.67 25.53
C ALA A 45 12.72 10.54 24.55
N PRO A 46 13.68 9.70 24.12
CA PRO A 46 13.36 8.56 23.27
C PRO A 46 12.31 7.72 23.98
N ILE A 47 11.16 7.52 23.34
CA ILE A 47 10.19 6.54 23.79
C ILE A 47 10.85 5.18 23.52
N THR A 48 11.45 4.58 24.53
CA THR A 48 11.81 3.17 24.47
C THR A 48 10.52 2.38 24.63
N SER A 49 9.82 2.13 23.52
CA SER A 49 8.78 1.12 23.50
C SER A 49 9.46 -0.23 23.77
N PRO A 50 8.95 -1.06 24.69
CA PRO A 50 9.37 -2.45 24.74
C PRO A 50 9.01 -3.06 23.39
N VAL A 51 10.04 -3.41 22.60
CA VAL A 51 9.89 -4.17 21.36
C VAL A 51 9.28 -5.50 21.74
N HIS A 52 7.95 -5.61 21.70
CA HIS A 52 7.30 -6.91 21.74
C HIS A 52 7.30 -7.43 20.30
N VAL A 53 8.41 -8.09 19.96
CA VAL A 53 8.43 -9.06 18.87
C VAL A 53 7.36 -10.08 19.24
N GLU A 54 6.27 -10.11 18.48
CA GLU A 54 5.36 -11.25 18.47
C GLU A 54 6.25 -12.50 18.29
N GLU A 55 6.23 -13.47 19.22
CA GLU A 55 7.09 -14.67 19.13
C GLU A 55 6.78 -15.42 17.82
N ARG A 56 7.50 -15.07 16.76
CA ARG A 56 7.38 -15.66 15.43
C ARG A 56 8.30 -16.86 15.32
N SER A 57 7.68 -18.04 15.32
CA SER A 57 8.30 -19.34 15.02
C SER A 57 9.40 -19.75 16.04
N PRO A 58 9.75 -21.05 16.14
CA PRO A 58 10.54 -21.52 17.28
C PRO A 58 11.85 -20.74 17.34
N LYS A 59 12.17 -20.17 18.50
CA LYS A 59 13.50 -19.62 18.77
C LYS A 59 14.54 -20.60 18.27
N VAL A 60 15.53 -20.14 17.50
CA VAL A 60 16.67 -20.98 17.12
C VAL A 60 17.28 -21.48 18.42
N ALA A 61 17.00 -22.74 18.75
CA ALA A 61 17.35 -23.28 20.06
C ALA A 61 18.86 -23.16 20.20
N ALA A 62 19.32 -22.46 21.24
CA ALA A 62 20.73 -22.26 21.48
C ALA A 62 21.43 -23.62 21.51
N ARG A 63 22.22 -23.91 20.48
CA ARG A 63 23.00 -25.14 20.39
C ARG A 63 24.27 -24.90 21.17
N ALA A 64 24.36 -25.48 22.37
CA ALA A 64 25.57 -25.42 23.17
C ALA A 64 26.77 -25.94 22.35
N ASN A 65 27.81 -25.11 22.18
CA ASN A 65 29.03 -25.37 21.41
C ASN A 65 28.88 -25.39 19.87
N ASP A 66 27.87 -24.75 19.29
CA ASP A 66 27.82 -24.57 17.83
C ASP A 66 28.92 -23.58 17.38
N PRO A 67 29.86 -23.98 16.50
CA PRO A 67 30.90 -23.08 16.00
C PRO A 67 30.38 -22.05 14.99
N ASN A 68 29.12 -22.18 14.53
CA ASN A 68 28.55 -21.37 13.46
C ASN A 68 27.74 -20.18 14.01
N THR A 69 28.36 -19.39 14.89
CA THR A 69 27.76 -18.21 15.50
C THR A 69 28.14 -16.91 14.78
N CYS A 70 27.30 -15.90 14.94
CA CYS A 70 27.46 -14.58 14.34
C CYS A 70 26.89 -13.51 15.27
N GLY A 71 27.19 -12.25 14.97
CA GLY A 71 26.70 -11.11 15.72
C GLY A 71 27.81 -10.22 16.25
N PRO A 72 27.44 -9.19 17.02
CA PRO A 72 28.36 -8.20 17.56
C PRO A 72 29.47 -8.85 18.39
N GLY A 73 30.72 -8.57 18.04
CA GLY A 73 31.90 -9.11 18.74
C GLY A 73 32.20 -10.59 18.47
N VAL A 74 31.38 -11.28 17.67
CA VAL A 74 31.56 -12.68 17.27
C VAL A 74 32.08 -12.78 15.84
N GLY A 75 31.39 -12.13 14.89
CA GLY A 75 31.72 -12.17 13.47
C GLY A 75 30.49 -12.23 12.58
N SER A 76 30.71 -12.46 11.29
CA SER A 76 29.65 -12.52 10.27
C SER A 76 29.62 -13.88 9.60
N CYS A 77 28.43 -14.28 9.16
CA CYS A 77 28.23 -15.43 8.29
C CYS A 77 28.80 -15.15 6.88
N VAL A 78 29.33 -16.19 6.21
CA VAL A 78 29.93 -16.04 4.86
C VAL A 78 28.89 -16.20 3.75
N ASN A 79 28.05 -17.24 3.83
CA ASN A 79 27.01 -17.56 2.84
C ASN A 79 25.71 -17.96 3.55
N ALA A 80 25.34 -17.22 4.58
CA ALA A 80 24.19 -17.50 5.42
C ALA A 80 23.65 -16.20 6.02
N CYS A 81 22.43 -16.28 6.55
CA CYS A 81 21.80 -15.27 7.37
C CYS A 81 22.26 -15.40 8.81
N CYS A 82 22.20 -14.30 9.56
CA CYS A 82 22.50 -14.29 10.99
C CYS A 82 21.19 -14.11 11.75
N SER A 83 20.74 -15.16 12.46
CA SER A 83 19.49 -15.13 13.23
C SER A 83 19.57 -14.12 14.39
N PRO A 84 18.44 -13.67 14.96
CA PRO A 84 18.45 -12.81 16.14
C PRO A 84 19.18 -13.43 17.35
N GLU A 85 19.20 -14.76 17.48
CA GLU A 85 19.94 -15.49 18.51
C GLU A 85 21.45 -15.62 18.22
N GLY A 86 21.92 -15.14 17.07
CA GLY A 86 23.35 -15.11 16.72
C GLY A 86 23.86 -16.42 16.13
N TYR A 87 23.04 -17.11 15.34
CA TYR A 87 23.45 -18.32 14.61
C TYR A 87 23.39 -18.12 13.11
N CYS A 88 24.32 -18.75 12.39
CA CYS A 88 24.34 -18.73 10.93
C CYS A 88 23.47 -19.85 10.35
N GLY A 89 22.56 -19.51 9.43
CA GLY A 89 21.71 -20.47 8.72
C GLY A 89 21.05 -19.87 7.48
N THR A 90 20.34 -20.67 6.71
CA THR A 90 19.76 -20.26 5.41
C THR A 90 18.25 -20.48 5.33
N THR A 91 17.62 -20.92 6.40
CA THR A 91 16.15 -21.09 6.45
C THR A 91 15.48 -19.79 6.89
N GLU A 92 14.16 -19.72 6.70
CA GLU A 92 13.33 -18.57 7.06
C GLU A 92 13.58 -18.09 8.50
N GLU A 93 13.68 -19.00 9.46
CA GLU A 93 13.98 -18.71 10.88
C GLU A 93 15.28 -17.90 11.11
N TYR A 94 16.21 -17.94 10.16
CA TYR A 94 17.47 -17.19 10.22
C TYR A 94 17.43 -15.93 9.37
N CYS A 95 16.68 -15.94 8.27
CA CYS A 95 16.74 -14.96 7.19
C CYS A 95 15.60 -13.95 7.19
N ALA A 96 14.46 -14.31 7.80
CA ALA A 96 13.25 -13.53 7.75
C ALA A 96 13.46 -12.15 8.39
N ALA A 97 12.98 -11.14 7.67
CA ALA A 97 12.86 -9.80 8.21
C ALA A 97 11.71 -9.74 9.25
N PRO A 98 11.82 -8.87 10.27
CA PRO A 98 12.88 -7.88 10.48
C PRO A 98 14.09 -8.41 11.26
N ASP A 99 14.03 -9.64 11.76
CA ASP A 99 14.90 -10.12 12.85
C ASP A 99 16.31 -10.53 12.39
N CYS A 100 16.50 -10.83 11.10
CA CYS A 100 17.81 -11.16 10.58
C CYS A 100 18.81 -10.01 10.78
N GLN A 101 19.95 -10.30 11.42
CA GLN A 101 20.98 -9.33 11.71
C GLN A 101 21.79 -8.99 10.45
N TYR A 102 21.29 -8.06 9.63
CA TYR A 102 21.84 -7.74 8.30
C TYR A 102 23.34 -7.36 8.29
N LYS A 103 23.87 -6.81 9.38
CA LYS A 103 25.31 -6.48 9.50
C LYS A 103 26.20 -7.72 9.57
N TYR A 104 25.63 -8.86 9.95
CA TYR A 104 26.34 -10.12 10.19
C TYR A 104 25.86 -11.26 9.28
N GLY A 105 24.81 -11.06 8.49
CA GLY A 105 24.28 -12.05 7.55
C GLY A 105 24.10 -11.45 6.16
N PRO A 106 24.97 -11.75 5.18
CA PRO A 106 24.84 -11.21 3.82
C PRO A 106 23.61 -11.72 3.05
N LEU A 107 22.95 -12.78 3.53
CA LEU A 107 21.78 -13.37 2.88
C LEU A 107 20.43 -12.93 3.48
N CYS A 108 20.41 -12.03 4.47
CA CYS A 108 19.14 -11.54 5.03
C CYS A 108 18.19 -11.03 3.94
N ASP A 109 16.89 -11.32 4.09
CA ASP A 109 15.87 -10.93 3.12
C ASP A 109 15.79 -9.41 2.92
N THR A 110 16.15 -8.66 3.96
CA THR A 110 16.22 -7.19 3.96
C THR A 110 17.26 -6.63 2.98
N LEU A 111 18.22 -7.45 2.53
CA LEU A 111 19.28 -7.07 1.59
C LEU A 111 18.98 -7.50 0.15
N GLN A 112 17.98 -8.34 -0.06
CA GLN A 112 17.63 -8.86 -1.38
C GLN A 112 16.79 -7.84 -2.14
N ALA A 113 17.35 -7.31 -3.23
CA ALA A 113 16.65 -6.40 -4.11
C ALA A 113 15.60 -7.16 -4.96
N PRO A 114 14.40 -6.59 -5.16
CA PRO A 114 13.47 -7.08 -6.17
C PRO A 114 14.06 -7.04 -7.58
N ALA A 115 13.46 -7.80 -8.49
CA ALA A 115 13.86 -7.77 -9.89
C ALA A 115 13.55 -6.40 -10.54
N GLY A 116 14.26 -6.09 -11.63
CA GLY A 116 14.04 -4.89 -12.43
C GLY A 116 15.00 -3.73 -12.11
N ALA A 117 14.81 -2.60 -12.79
CA ALA A 117 15.68 -1.45 -12.63
C ALA A 117 15.53 -0.79 -11.25
N SER A 118 16.60 -0.25 -10.69
CA SER A 118 16.50 0.55 -9.45
C SER A 118 15.68 1.82 -9.67
N THR A 119 14.95 2.26 -8.65
CA THR A 119 14.22 3.53 -8.60
C THR A 119 15.07 4.69 -8.04
N ALA A 120 16.34 4.45 -7.70
CA ALA A 120 17.22 5.44 -7.08
C ALA A 120 17.43 6.71 -7.93
N ASN A 121 17.31 6.59 -9.25
CA ASN A 121 17.50 7.70 -10.19
C ASN A 121 16.18 8.31 -10.71
N ILE A 122 15.03 7.90 -10.18
CA ILE A 122 13.75 8.53 -10.50
C ILE A 122 13.66 9.87 -9.78
N GLU A 123 13.19 10.91 -10.47
CA GLU A 123 13.03 12.26 -9.92
C GLU A 123 12.05 12.27 -8.73
N ARG A 124 12.35 13.08 -7.72
CA ARG A 124 11.59 13.15 -6.46
C ARG A 124 11.09 14.57 -6.20
N PRO A 125 10.25 15.14 -7.10
CA PRO A 125 9.72 16.47 -6.89
C PRO A 125 8.81 16.49 -5.66
N HIS A 126 8.82 17.62 -4.96
CA HIS A 126 7.86 17.87 -3.88
C HIS A 126 6.64 18.55 -4.50
N ILE A 127 5.52 17.82 -4.56
CA ILE A 127 4.27 18.27 -5.19
C ILE A 127 3.22 18.48 -4.11
N GLY A 128 2.36 19.49 -4.30
CA GLY A 128 1.29 19.80 -3.36
C GLY A 128 1.77 20.53 -2.10
N THR A 129 0.92 20.54 -1.08
CA THR A 129 1.15 21.28 0.18
C THR A 129 1.39 20.39 1.39
N VAL A 130 1.27 19.08 1.24
CA VAL A 130 1.56 18.12 2.30
C VAL A 130 3.08 18.06 2.50
N PRO A 131 3.59 18.18 3.74
CA PRO A 131 5.03 18.21 3.98
C PRO A 131 5.71 16.88 3.62
N TYR A 132 6.94 16.97 3.11
CA TYR A 132 7.84 15.85 2.90
C TYR A 132 8.87 15.76 4.03
N GLY A 133 9.11 14.55 4.54
CA GLY A 133 10.04 14.29 5.64
C GLY A 133 9.71 15.06 6.93
N GLY A 134 10.76 15.55 7.59
CA GLY A 134 10.64 16.40 8.78
C GLY A 134 10.07 15.67 10.00
N ALA A 135 9.27 16.38 10.80
CA ALA A 135 8.71 15.87 12.06
C ALA A 135 7.56 14.85 11.86
N GLY A 136 7.07 14.68 10.63
CA GLY A 136 5.95 13.82 10.30
C GLY A 136 4.57 14.44 10.49
N ILE A 137 3.55 13.68 10.10
CA ILE A 137 2.14 14.06 10.02
C ILE A 137 1.35 13.18 10.99
N TYR A 138 0.69 13.75 11.99
CA TYR A 138 0.04 12.98 13.07
C TYR A 138 -1.49 12.96 12.98
N ASP A 139 -2.09 14.01 12.41
CA ASP A 139 -3.53 14.23 12.42
C ASP A 139 -4.06 14.62 11.04
N CYS A 140 -5.36 14.45 10.86
CA CYS A 140 -6.05 14.90 9.66
C CYS A 140 -6.25 16.42 9.69
N GLN A 141 -6.44 17.01 8.50
CA GLN A 141 -6.73 18.43 8.36
C GLN A 141 -8.23 18.70 8.17
N VAL A 142 -8.97 17.70 7.68
CA VAL A 142 -10.41 17.81 7.41
C VAL A 142 -11.21 17.33 8.61
N ALA A 143 -12.09 18.18 9.16
CA ALA A 143 -12.96 17.80 10.25
C ALA A 143 -14.02 16.78 9.79
N GLY A 144 -14.31 15.80 10.63
CA GLY A 144 -15.22 14.69 10.37
C GLY A 144 -14.56 13.49 9.70
N ASP A 145 -13.30 13.61 9.29
CA ASP A 145 -12.56 12.53 8.67
C ASP A 145 -11.82 11.69 9.72
N ILE A 146 -11.87 10.37 9.53
CA ILE A 146 -11.01 9.41 10.19
C ILE A 146 -10.29 8.61 9.11
N ALA A 147 -8.96 8.70 9.09
CA ALA A 147 -8.12 7.90 8.21
C ALA A 147 -7.69 6.62 8.93
N PHE A 148 -8.31 5.49 8.58
CA PHE A 148 -7.84 4.18 9.04
C PHE A 148 -6.60 3.77 8.28
N THR A 149 -5.60 3.33 9.03
CA THR A 149 -4.35 2.86 8.46
C THR A 149 -4.02 1.48 8.99
N PHE A 150 -3.59 0.60 8.09
CA PHE A 150 -3.22 -0.78 8.43
C PHE A 150 -1.77 -1.04 8.02
N ASP A 151 -0.94 -1.36 9.01
CA ASP A 151 0.49 -1.58 8.84
C ASP A 151 0.83 -3.07 8.66
N ASP A 152 2.05 -3.34 8.19
CA ASP A 152 2.70 -4.64 8.02
C ASP A 152 2.18 -5.58 6.94
N GLY A 153 0.95 -5.36 6.48
CA GLY A 153 0.31 -6.13 5.42
C GLY A 153 1.00 -6.03 4.04
N PRO A 154 0.44 -6.71 3.03
CA PRO A 154 -0.68 -7.65 3.15
C PRO A 154 -0.25 -8.96 3.85
N TYR A 155 -1.20 -9.69 4.41
CA TYR A 155 -1.01 -10.98 5.05
C TYR A 155 -2.28 -11.85 4.97
N LEU A 156 -2.42 -12.84 5.85
CA LEU A 156 -3.49 -13.84 5.82
C LEU A 156 -4.91 -13.24 5.88
N TYR A 157 -5.11 -12.14 6.62
CA TYR A 157 -6.44 -11.60 6.91
C TYR A 157 -6.82 -10.40 6.04
N THR A 158 -5.91 -9.90 5.20
CA THR A 158 -6.10 -8.65 4.45
C THR A 158 -7.27 -8.71 3.46
N ASN A 159 -7.51 -9.86 2.81
CA ASN A 159 -8.66 -9.98 1.90
C ASN A 159 -10.00 -9.90 2.62
N ASP A 160 -10.10 -10.47 3.81
CA ASP A 160 -11.32 -10.42 4.62
C ASP A 160 -11.53 -9.02 5.21
N LEU A 161 -10.44 -8.32 5.53
CA LEU A 161 -10.49 -6.90 5.90
C LEU A 161 -11.05 -6.04 4.75
N LEU A 162 -10.60 -6.26 3.51
CA LEU A 162 -11.13 -5.54 2.34
C LEU A 162 -12.62 -5.81 2.14
N ASP A 163 -13.09 -7.05 2.32
CA ASP A 163 -14.53 -7.37 2.28
C ASP A 163 -15.33 -6.60 3.35
N LYS A 164 -14.79 -6.49 4.57
CA LYS A 164 -15.41 -5.70 5.65
C LYS A 164 -15.46 -4.23 5.29
N LEU A 165 -14.35 -3.64 4.84
CA LEU A 165 -14.32 -2.23 4.44
C LEU A 165 -15.33 -1.95 3.32
N ALA A 166 -15.42 -2.84 2.32
CA ALA A 166 -16.39 -2.74 1.24
C ALA A 166 -17.84 -2.81 1.74
N ALA A 167 -18.15 -3.69 2.70
CA ALA A 167 -19.49 -3.80 3.29
C ALA A 167 -19.96 -2.51 3.99
N TYR A 168 -19.02 -1.73 4.51
CA TYR A 168 -19.27 -0.42 5.13
C TYR A 168 -19.12 0.76 4.16
N GLY A 169 -18.71 0.54 2.91
CA GLY A 169 -18.34 1.62 1.98
C GLY A 169 -17.13 2.44 2.46
N ALA A 170 -16.30 1.87 3.32
CA ALA A 170 -15.16 2.50 3.99
C ALA A 170 -13.92 2.56 3.09
N LYS A 171 -13.09 3.60 3.27
CA LYS A 171 -11.76 3.73 2.64
C LYS A 171 -10.67 3.74 3.71
N ALA A 172 -9.52 3.19 3.35
CA ALA A 172 -8.40 3.00 4.27
C ALA A 172 -7.08 3.19 3.52
N THR A 173 -6.00 3.29 4.29
CA THR A 173 -4.63 3.35 3.76
C THR A 173 -3.83 2.15 4.26
N PHE A 174 -3.22 1.40 3.36
CA PHE A 174 -2.40 0.25 3.72
C PHE A 174 -0.92 0.63 3.66
N MET A 175 -0.23 0.61 4.81
CA MET A 175 1.21 0.83 4.93
C MET A 175 1.90 -0.53 4.74
N ILE A 176 2.34 -0.80 3.52
CA ILE A 176 2.74 -2.15 3.10
C ILE A 176 4.24 -2.36 3.23
N THR A 177 4.59 -3.48 3.87
CA THR A 177 5.95 -4.01 3.88
C THR A 177 6.22 -4.86 2.64
N GLY A 178 7.45 -4.82 2.12
CA GLY A 178 7.82 -5.50 0.88
C GLY A 178 8.13 -7.00 1.00
N ASN A 179 8.99 -7.38 1.94
CA ASN A 179 9.26 -8.75 2.34
C ASN A 179 9.54 -8.76 3.85
N ASN A 180 8.48 -9.01 4.61
CA ASN A 180 8.48 -9.03 6.07
C ASN A 180 7.86 -10.34 6.51
N LEU A 181 8.00 -10.71 7.78
CA LEU A 181 7.18 -11.75 8.37
C LEU A 181 7.33 -13.15 7.72
N GLY A 182 8.47 -13.43 7.07
CA GLY A 182 8.67 -14.68 6.33
C GLY A 182 7.64 -14.90 5.21
N LYS A 183 6.86 -13.87 4.87
CA LYS A 183 5.70 -13.98 3.98
C LYS A 183 6.11 -14.12 2.51
N GLY A 184 7.35 -13.73 2.21
CA GLY A 184 7.88 -13.61 0.85
C GLY A 184 7.66 -12.21 0.27
N ALA A 185 8.34 -11.94 -0.85
CA ALA A 185 8.30 -10.65 -1.51
C ALA A 185 6.95 -10.39 -2.22
N ILE A 186 6.37 -9.21 -1.97
CA ILE A 186 5.03 -8.82 -2.46
C ILE A 186 4.88 -8.85 -3.99
N ASP A 187 5.97 -8.68 -4.76
CA ASP A 187 5.95 -8.63 -6.23
C ASP A 187 6.21 -9.97 -6.90
N THR A 188 6.62 -10.99 -6.14
CA THR A 188 6.80 -12.36 -6.65
C THR A 188 5.77 -13.35 -6.09
N THR A 189 5.09 -13.00 -5.00
CA THR A 189 4.00 -13.81 -4.44
C THR A 189 2.67 -13.39 -5.06
N ALA A 190 2.04 -14.31 -5.80
CA ALA A 190 0.86 -14.03 -6.60
C ALA A 190 -0.32 -13.49 -5.77
N GLU A 191 -0.52 -14.04 -4.56
CA GLU A 191 -1.56 -13.64 -3.62
C GLU A 191 -1.40 -12.18 -3.19
N TYR A 192 -0.16 -11.73 -2.90
CA TYR A 192 0.11 -10.35 -2.51
C TYR A 192 0.01 -9.38 -3.69
N THR A 193 0.49 -9.79 -4.86
CA THR A 193 0.27 -9.01 -6.09
C THR A 193 -1.22 -8.80 -6.36
N ALA A 194 -2.05 -9.83 -6.16
CA ALA A 194 -3.49 -9.76 -6.37
C ALA A 194 -4.19 -8.85 -5.35
N VAL A 195 -3.89 -9.01 -4.05
CA VAL A 195 -4.54 -8.20 -3.00
C VAL A 195 -4.12 -6.72 -3.06
N ILE A 196 -2.88 -6.41 -3.45
CA ILE A 196 -2.42 -5.03 -3.65
C ILE A 196 -3.19 -4.38 -4.81
N LYS A 197 -3.38 -5.09 -5.93
CA LYS A 197 -4.21 -4.60 -7.04
C LYS A 197 -5.67 -4.41 -6.63
N ARG A 198 -6.18 -5.31 -5.77
CA ARG A 198 -7.52 -5.22 -5.21
C ARG A 198 -7.70 -3.96 -4.35
N MET A 199 -6.74 -3.63 -3.48
CA MET A 199 -6.75 -2.39 -2.69
C MET A 199 -6.94 -1.15 -3.57
N VAL A 200 -6.17 -1.04 -4.66
CA VAL A 200 -6.30 0.07 -5.62
C VAL A 200 -7.67 0.05 -6.31
N ALA A 201 -8.10 -1.11 -6.80
CA ALA A 201 -9.37 -1.24 -7.53
C ALA A 201 -10.58 -0.90 -6.65
N GLU A 202 -10.48 -1.15 -5.35
CA GLU A 202 -11.49 -0.82 -4.36
C GLU A 202 -11.33 0.61 -3.81
N GLY A 203 -10.37 1.38 -4.29
CA GLY A 203 -10.21 2.81 -3.98
C GLY A 203 -9.49 3.10 -2.66
N HIS A 204 -8.76 2.14 -2.11
CA HIS A 204 -7.89 2.35 -0.96
C HIS A 204 -6.57 3.01 -1.38
N GLN A 205 -5.91 3.67 -0.43
CA GLN A 205 -4.56 4.21 -0.64
C GLN A 205 -3.52 3.16 -0.25
N ILE A 206 -2.44 3.08 -1.03
CA ILE A 206 -1.26 2.28 -0.68
C ILE A 206 -0.13 3.23 -0.31
N ALA A 207 0.56 2.91 0.77
CA ALA A 207 1.72 3.63 1.26
C ALA A 207 2.84 2.65 1.61
N SER A 208 4.07 3.14 1.69
CA SER A 208 5.24 2.33 2.01
C SER A 208 5.37 2.13 3.52
N HIS A 209 5.73 0.91 3.93
CA HIS A 209 6.18 0.62 5.29
C HIS A 209 7.57 -0.04 5.27
N THR A 210 8.42 0.41 4.35
CA THR A 210 9.76 -0.13 4.05
C THR A 210 9.76 -1.53 3.45
N TRP A 211 10.94 -1.99 3.01
CA TRP A 211 11.10 -3.32 2.44
C TRP A 211 10.92 -4.41 3.51
N GLY A 212 11.73 -4.41 4.57
CA GLY A 212 11.75 -5.47 5.57
C GLY A 212 11.50 -5.00 7.00
N HIS A 213 10.73 -3.93 7.18
CA HIS A 213 10.30 -3.44 8.50
C HIS A 213 11.48 -3.14 9.47
N GLN A 214 12.61 -2.69 8.92
CA GLN A 214 13.77 -2.35 9.74
C GLN A 214 13.61 -0.97 10.40
N ASN A 215 14.11 -0.83 11.63
CA ASN A 215 14.17 0.48 12.29
C ASN A 215 15.16 1.39 11.55
N LEU A 216 14.61 2.35 10.82
CA LEU A 216 15.33 3.28 9.95
C LEU A 216 16.37 4.11 10.70
N THR A 217 16.17 4.41 11.98
CA THR A 217 17.13 5.19 12.78
C THR A 217 18.41 4.43 13.12
N SER A 218 18.38 3.10 12.99
CA SER A 218 19.51 2.21 13.31
C SER A 218 20.36 1.82 12.09
N LEU A 219 19.91 2.19 10.89
CA LEU A 219 20.52 1.79 9.62
C LEU A 219 21.61 2.77 9.18
N ASP A 220 22.60 2.25 8.46
CA ASP A 220 23.46 3.12 7.68
C ASP A 220 22.68 3.72 6.48
N PRO A 221 23.13 4.85 5.91
CA PRO A 221 22.41 5.55 4.85
C PRO A 221 22.15 4.72 3.58
N THR A 222 23.01 3.74 3.26
CA THR A 222 22.83 2.89 2.08
C THR A 222 21.70 1.89 2.34
N THR A 223 21.75 1.19 3.47
CA THR A 223 20.70 0.23 3.84
C THR A 223 19.36 0.93 4.04
N PHE A 224 19.35 2.12 4.66
CA PHE A 224 18.16 2.98 4.75
C PHE A 224 17.53 3.24 3.38
N LYS A 225 18.32 3.68 2.40
CA LYS A 225 17.81 3.99 1.06
C LYS A 225 17.31 2.73 0.36
N ASN A 226 18.00 1.60 0.53
CA ASN A 226 17.57 0.32 -0.02
C ASN A 226 16.22 -0.13 0.55
N GLN A 227 15.94 0.12 1.83
CA GLN A 227 14.62 -0.17 2.41
C GLN A 227 13.49 0.53 1.65
N MET A 228 13.71 1.76 1.18
CA MET A 228 12.73 2.49 0.39
C MET A 228 12.76 2.03 -1.07
N TYR A 229 13.92 2.05 -1.72
CA TYR A 229 14.05 1.70 -3.14
C TYR A 229 13.54 0.28 -3.47
N TYR A 230 13.79 -0.70 -2.61
CA TYR A 230 13.32 -2.06 -2.85
C TYR A 230 11.79 -2.14 -2.76
N ASN A 231 11.18 -1.48 -1.78
CA ASN A 231 9.73 -1.42 -1.69
C ASN A 231 9.10 -0.65 -2.88
N GLU A 232 9.73 0.44 -3.32
CA GLU A 232 9.35 1.16 -4.55
C GLU A 232 9.43 0.27 -5.81
N MET A 233 10.52 -0.49 -5.96
CA MET A 233 10.71 -1.40 -7.08
C MET A 233 9.61 -2.47 -7.13
N ALA A 234 9.28 -3.05 -5.97
CA ALA A 234 8.22 -4.04 -5.86
C ALA A 234 6.84 -3.46 -6.22
N PHE A 235 6.49 -2.26 -5.70
CA PHE A 235 5.25 -1.60 -6.10
C PHE A 235 5.20 -1.29 -7.59
N ARG A 236 6.31 -0.78 -8.17
CA ARG A 236 6.37 -0.56 -9.61
C ARG A 236 6.14 -1.87 -10.38
N ASN A 237 6.75 -2.97 -9.96
CA ASN A 237 6.59 -4.25 -10.63
C ASN A 237 5.11 -4.71 -10.62
N ILE A 238 4.36 -4.37 -9.56
CA ILE A 238 2.93 -4.72 -9.41
C ILE A 238 2.00 -3.74 -10.15
N LEU A 239 2.24 -2.43 -10.00
CA LEU A 239 1.30 -1.34 -10.34
C LEU A 239 1.79 -0.43 -11.47
N GLY A 240 3.09 -0.41 -11.77
CA GLY A 240 3.73 0.55 -12.68
C GLY A 240 4.08 1.91 -12.05
N TYR A 241 3.72 2.11 -10.79
CA TYR A 241 4.01 3.31 -9.98
C TYR A 241 4.27 2.90 -8.53
N PHE A 242 4.72 3.84 -7.69
CA PHE A 242 5.02 3.58 -6.28
C PHE A 242 4.62 4.75 -5.36
N PRO A 243 4.34 4.52 -4.06
CA PRO A 243 3.82 5.55 -3.16
C PRO A 243 4.78 6.72 -2.88
N THR A 244 4.21 7.88 -2.59
CA THR A 244 4.88 9.04 -1.97
C THR A 244 4.63 9.13 -0.48
N TYR A 245 3.68 8.35 0.06
CA TYR A 245 3.40 8.25 1.48
C TYR A 245 4.13 7.06 2.10
N MET A 246 4.59 7.24 3.35
CA MET A 246 5.16 6.16 4.14
C MET A 246 4.96 6.37 5.63
N ARG A 247 4.91 5.26 6.37
CA ARG A 247 5.06 5.27 7.83
C ARG A 247 6.37 4.58 8.20
N PRO A 248 7.19 5.15 9.09
CA PRO A 248 8.42 4.49 9.54
C PRO A 248 8.07 3.32 10.50
N PRO A 249 8.69 2.14 10.34
CA PRO A 249 8.58 1.04 11.30
C PRO A 249 8.83 1.50 12.74
N TYR A 250 8.06 0.94 13.68
CA TYR A 250 8.09 1.28 15.11
C TYR A 250 7.73 2.74 15.42
N SER A 251 7.22 3.49 14.45
CA SER A 251 7.02 4.93 14.55
C SER A 251 8.30 5.71 14.92
N GLU A 252 9.46 5.20 14.50
CA GLU A 252 10.76 5.80 14.82
C GLU A 252 11.41 6.43 13.58
N CYS A 253 11.47 7.77 13.57
CA CYS A 253 12.21 8.53 12.58
C CYS A 253 12.72 9.83 13.22
N ASN A 254 14.01 9.86 13.55
CA ASN A 254 14.65 11.07 14.09
C ASN A 254 14.85 12.14 12.99
N ALA A 255 15.36 13.31 13.36
CA ALA A 255 15.56 14.41 12.41
C ALA A 255 16.39 13.99 11.17
N THR A 256 17.45 13.22 11.36
CA THR A 256 18.27 12.70 10.24
C THR A 256 17.46 11.78 9.31
N CYS A 257 16.63 10.89 9.88
CA CYS A 257 15.71 10.07 9.12
C CYS A 257 14.68 10.93 8.37
N GLY A 258 14.13 11.96 9.01
CA GLY A 258 13.19 12.91 8.40
C GLY A 258 13.79 13.67 7.23
N ASP A 259 15.05 14.12 7.34
CA ASP A 259 15.77 14.77 6.25
C ASP A 259 16.00 13.81 5.08
N LEU A 260 16.41 12.57 5.35
CA LEU A 260 16.57 11.55 4.32
C LEU A 260 15.24 11.19 3.64
N MET A 261 14.12 11.17 4.38
CA MET A 261 12.79 10.98 3.79
C MET A 261 12.36 12.16 2.94
N ALA A 262 12.71 13.40 3.31
CA ALA A 262 12.47 14.57 2.47
C ALA A 262 13.26 14.47 1.15
N ASP A 263 14.52 14.07 1.20
CA ASP A 263 15.34 13.81 -0.01
C ASP A 263 14.77 12.70 -0.88
N LEU A 264 14.21 11.66 -0.24
CA LEU A 264 13.48 10.59 -0.93
C LEU A 264 12.06 10.99 -1.36
N GLY A 265 11.63 12.23 -1.07
CA GLY A 265 10.31 12.75 -1.40
C GLY A 265 9.19 11.93 -0.77
N TYR A 266 9.31 11.53 0.49
CA TYR A 266 8.24 10.84 1.20
C TYR A 266 7.49 11.76 2.18
N HIS A 267 6.17 11.69 2.18
CA HIS A 267 5.34 12.15 3.28
C HIS A 267 5.45 11.14 4.41
N VAL A 268 5.91 11.58 5.58
CA VAL A 268 6.10 10.71 6.75
C VAL A 268 4.85 10.79 7.62
N THR A 269 4.08 9.70 7.69
CA THR A 269 2.80 9.62 8.40
C THR A 269 2.90 8.85 9.71
N TYR A 270 2.31 9.41 10.75
CA TYR A 270 2.11 8.84 12.08
C TYR A 270 0.61 8.67 12.33
N PHE A 271 0.15 8.87 13.56
CA PHE A 271 -1.22 8.73 14.01
C PHE A 271 -1.43 9.53 15.30
N ASP A 272 -2.68 9.90 15.57
CA ASP A 272 -3.12 10.54 16.82
C ASP A 272 -4.16 9.70 17.59
N LEU A 273 -4.48 8.51 17.06
CA LEU A 273 -5.28 7.48 17.72
C LEU A 273 -4.65 6.10 17.51
N ASP A 274 -4.14 5.50 18.59
CA ASP A 274 -3.65 4.12 18.65
C ASP A 274 -4.54 3.34 19.62
N THR A 275 -5.18 2.29 19.13
CA THR A 275 -6.06 1.40 19.91
C THR A 275 -5.27 0.25 20.54
N GLU A 276 -3.98 0.14 20.26
CA GLU A 276 -3.09 -0.93 20.69
C GLU A 276 -3.61 -2.32 20.27
N GLY A 277 -4.24 -2.46 19.10
CA GLY A 277 -4.76 -3.75 18.60
C GLY A 277 -3.70 -4.87 18.61
N TYR A 278 -2.46 -4.52 18.25
CA TYR A 278 -1.29 -5.39 18.27
C TYR A 278 -0.89 -5.92 19.66
N LEU A 279 -1.20 -5.20 20.74
CA LEU A 279 -0.99 -5.68 22.12
C LEU A 279 -2.16 -6.53 22.64
N ASN A 280 -3.29 -6.50 21.94
CA ASN A 280 -4.57 -7.05 22.41
C ASN A 280 -5.14 -8.11 21.45
N ASP A 281 -4.28 -8.83 20.71
CA ASP A 281 -4.66 -9.85 19.70
C ASP A 281 -5.12 -11.20 20.29
N ALA A 282 -5.85 -11.15 21.39
CA ALA A 282 -6.55 -12.30 21.97
C ALA A 282 -8.02 -11.95 22.19
N ALA A 283 -8.92 -12.93 22.02
CA ALA A 283 -10.36 -12.70 22.20
C ALA A 283 -10.72 -12.14 23.59
N THR A 284 -9.91 -12.44 24.62
CA THR A 284 -10.07 -11.93 25.98
C THR A 284 -9.48 -10.53 26.20
N LEU A 285 -8.63 -10.04 25.30
CA LEU A 285 -7.90 -8.78 25.44
C LEU A 285 -8.43 -7.67 24.52
N ILE A 286 -8.98 -8.01 23.35
CA ILE A 286 -9.41 -7.02 22.34
C ILE A 286 -10.43 -5.98 22.84
N GLN A 287 -11.13 -6.28 23.94
CA GLN A 287 -12.01 -5.30 24.59
C GLN A 287 -11.23 -4.07 25.09
N ASN A 288 -9.94 -4.20 25.42
CA ASN A 288 -9.09 -3.07 25.80
C ASN A 288 -8.97 -2.05 24.66
N SER A 289 -8.71 -2.52 23.43
CA SER A 289 -8.66 -1.67 22.24
C SER A 289 -9.98 -0.97 21.95
N LYS A 290 -11.10 -1.70 22.08
CA LYS A 290 -12.45 -1.11 21.98
C LYS A 290 -12.69 -0.02 23.03
N ASN A 291 -12.22 -0.22 24.27
CA ASN A 291 -12.35 0.78 25.33
C ASN A 291 -11.48 2.03 25.05
N ILE A 292 -10.32 1.88 24.43
CA ILE A 292 -9.47 3.00 24.00
C ILE A 292 -10.19 3.80 22.93
N TRP A 293 -10.72 3.13 21.90
CA TRP A 293 -11.53 3.73 20.85
C TRP A 293 -12.73 4.51 21.41
N ASP A 294 -13.55 3.87 22.25
CA ASP A 294 -14.74 4.50 22.85
C ASP A 294 -14.39 5.77 23.64
N LYS A 295 -13.27 5.73 24.38
CA LYS A 295 -12.81 6.88 25.16
C LYS A 295 -12.40 8.06 24.28
N ALA A 296 -11.84 7.79 23.09
CA ALA A 296 -11.48 8.81 22.12
C ALA A 296 -12.73 9.39 21.44
N ILE A 297 -13.58 8.51 20.89
CA ILE A 297 -14.77 8.91 20.12
C ILE A 297 -15.83 9.59 20.98
N ALA A 298 -16.07 9.15 22.22
CA ALA A 298 -17.06 9.76 23.11
C ALA A 298 -16.77 11.23 23.45
N LYS A 299 -15.54 11.71 23.22
CA LYS A 299 -15.12 13.09 23.44
C LYS A 299 -15.01 13.91 22.16
N ALA A 300 -15.21 13.28 21.01
CA ALA A 300 -15.04 13.90 19.72
C ALA A 300 -16.39 14.34 19.13
N ASP A 301 -16.36 15.41 18.35
CA ASP A 301 -17.50 15.90 17.57
C ASP A 301 -17.07 15.91 16.10
N ALA A 302 -17.78 15.20 15.22
CA ALA A 302 -17.42 15.11 13.80
C ALA A 302 -17.40 16.46 13.07
N THR A 303 -17.96 17.54 13.63
CA THR A 303 -17.89 18.88 13.05
C THR A 303 -16.54 19.58 13.29
N THR A 304 -15.74 19.10 14.24
CA THR A 304 -14.47 19.75 14.64
C THR A 304 -13.31 18.77 14.85
N GLY A 305 -13.61 17.52 15.17
CA GLY A 305 -12.67 16.45 15.39
C GLY A 305 -12.33 15.71 14.10
N ASN A 306 -11.17 15.09 14.10
CA ASN A 306 -10.67 14.19 13.08
C ASN A 306 -9.65 13.26 13.75
N PHE A 307 -9.30 12.16 13.08
CA PHE A 307 -8.30 11.22 13.58
C PHE A 307 -7.53 10.57 12.43
N LEU A 308 -6.24 10.37 12.63
CA LEU A 308 -5.45 9.41 11.88
C LEU A 308 -5.21 8.22 12.81
N GLU A 309 -5.84 7.10 12.49
CA GLU A 309 -5.87 5.91 13.33
C GLU A 309 -4.96 4.80 12.79
N ILE A 310 -4.30 4.08 13.69
CA ILE A 310 -3.39 2.97 13.36
C ILE A 310 -3.94 1.62 13.84
N GLU A 311 -3.84 0.64 12.94
CA GLU A 311 -4.05 -0.78 13.18
C GLU A 311 -3.04 -1.60 12.37
N HIS A 312 -3.06 -2.93 12.55
CA HIS A 312 -2.24 -3.84 11.74
C HIS A 312 -3.13 -5.00 11.24
N ASP A 313 -3.24 -5.15 9.92
CA ASP A 313 -4.11 -6.16 9.30
C ASP A 313 -3.53 -7.58 9.33
N ILE A 314 -2.37 -7.75 9.95
CA ILE A 314 -1.73 -9.03 10.23
C ILE A 314 -2.32 -9.73 11.46
N HIS A 315 -3.10 -9.01 12.28
CA HIS A 315 -3.68 -9.51 13.54
C HIS A 315 -5.13 -9.96 13.38
N TYR A 316 -5.44 -11.13 13.94
CA TYR A 316 -6.75 -11.76 13.76
C TYR A 316 -7.86 -10.93 14.41
N GLN A 317 -7.67 -10.48 15.66
CA GLN A 317 -8.68 -9.73 16.39
C GLN A 317 -8.88 -8.33 15.82
N THR A 318 -7.82 -7.70 15.29
CA THR A 318 -7.94 -6.42 14.58
C THR A 318 -8.91 -6.54 13.40
N VAL A 319 -8.73 -7.55 12.55
CA VAL A 319 -9.58 -7.74 11.35
C VAL A 319 -10.99 -8.22 11.71
N TYR A 320 -11.12 -9.28 12.50
CA TYR A 320 -12.42 -9.95 12.69
C TYR A 320 -13.28 -9.40 13.83
N ASN A 321 -12.74 -8.52 14.68
CA ASN A 321 -13.43 -8.06 15.88
C ASN A 321 -13.40 -6.54 16.07
N LEU A 322 -12.23 -5.93 15.94
CA LEU A 322 -12.04 -4.50 16.20
C LEU A 322 -12.52 -3.64 15.04
N THR A 323 -12.19 -4.01 13.80
CA THR A 323 -12.55 -3.23 12.60
C THR A 323 -14.05 -2.97 12.48
N ASP A 324 -14.89 -4.01 12.56
CA ASP A 324 -16.35 -3.84 12.45
C ASP A 324 -16.91 -2.95 13.57
N TYR A 325 -16.35 -3.07 14.77
CA TYR A 325 -16.75 -2.29 15.93
C TYR A 325 -16.42 -0.81 15.74
N ILE A 326 -15.20 -0.51 15.33
CA ILE A 326 -14.70 0.83 15.03
C ILE A 326 -15.54 1.48 13.92
N LEU A 327 -15.77 0.78 12.81
CA LEU A 327 -16.57 1.27 11.68
C LEU A 327 -18.02 1.57 12.09
N ALA A 328 -18.68 0.65 12.78
CA ALA A 328 -20.04 0.89 13.26
C ALA A 328 -20.10 2.10 14.23
N SER A 329 -19.12 2.19 15.14
CA SER A 329 -19.03 3.26 16.12
C SER A 329 -18.79 4.63 15.47
N MET A 330 -17.79 4.77 14.58
CA MET A 330 -17.48 6.06 13.95
C MET A 330 -18.67 6.62 13.14
N TYR A 331 -19.38 5.76 12.40
CA TYR A 331 -20.47 6.21 11.54
C TYR A 331 -21.67 6.64 12.37
N SER A 332 -21.93 5.95 13.48
CA SER A 332 -22.96 6.38 14.44
C SER A 332 -22.65 7.74 15.09
N HIS A 333 -21.37 8.14 15.13
CA HIS A 333 -20.91 9.44 15.62
C HIS A 333 -20.72 10.49 14.51
N GLY A 334 -21.10 10.17 13.26
CA GLY A 334 -21.10 11.12 12.14
C GLY A 334 -19.75 11.33 11.45
N PHE A 335 -18.73 10.53 11.80
CA PHE A 335 -17.44 10.55 11.11
C PHE A 335 -17.48 9.80 9.78
N LYS A 336 -16.49 10.02 8.93
CA LYS A 336 -16.30 9.37 7.63
C LYS A 336 -14.95 8.68 7.57
N SER A 337 -14.92 7.52 6.92
CA SER A 337 -13.70 6.74 6.69
C SER A 337 -13.09 7.18 5.36
N VAL A 338 -11.88 7.71 5.41
CA VAL A 338 -11.16 8.26 4.24
C VAL A 338 -9.74 7.70 4.15
N THR A 339 -9.09 7.88 3.01
CA THR A 339 -7.65 7.66 2.86
C THR A 339 -6.85 8.75 3.56
N VAL A 340 -5.56 8.52 3.86
CA VAL A 340 -4.69 9.53 4.46
C VAL A 340 -4.54 10.76 3.55
N GLY A 341 -4.43 10.55 2.24
CA GLY A 341 -4.39 11.62 1.26
C GLY A 341 -5.62 12.53 1.33
N GLU A 342 -6.83 11.96 1.33
CA GLU A 342 -8.09 12.71 1.49
C GLU A 342 -8.16 13.45 2.82
N CYS A 343 -7.80 12.77 3.92
CA CYS A 343 -7.72 13.33 5.28
C CYS A 343 -6.80 14.56 5.37
N LEU A 344 -5.79 14.64 4.50
CA LEU A 344 -4.84 15.76 4.39
C LEU A 344 -5.20 16.76 3.29
N GLY A 345 -6.27 16.53 2.53
CA GLY A 345 -6.67 17.36 1.40
C GLY A 345 -5.72 17.27 0.20
N ASP A 346 -4.96 16.17 0.08
CA ASP A 346 -4.04 15.95 -1.04
C ASP A 346 -4.73 15.21 -2.19
N PRO A 347 -4.75 15.77 -3.41
CA PRO A 347 -5.29 15.09 -4.59
C PRO A 347 -4.62 13.75 -4.85
N SER A 348 -5.39 12.77 -5.36
CA SER A 348 -4.90 11.38 -5.51
C SER A 348 -3.78 11.23 -6.55
N GLU A 349 -3.62 12.20 -7.44
CA GLU A 349 -2.52 12.26 -8.39
C GLU A 349 -1.16 12.48 -7.71
N ASN A 350 -1.14 13.00 -6.47
CA ASN A 350 0.08 13.28 -5.72
C ASN A 350 0.52 12.09 -4.84
N TRP A 351 -0.34 11.10 -4.62
CA TRP A 351 -0.08 9.98 -3.71
C TRP A 351 0.95 9.00 -4.26
N TYR A 352 1.24 9.05 -5.56
CA TYR A 352 2.09 8.09 -6.25
C TYR A 352 3.06 8.77 -7.24
N ARG A 353 4.20 8.12 -7.45
CA ARG A 353 5.19 8.47 -8.47
C ARG A 353 5.19 7.44 -9.59
N SER A 354 5.35 7.91 -10.83
CA SER A 354 5.54 7.01 -11.97
C SER A 354 6.80 6.15 -11.78
N GLY A 355 6.68 4.86 -12.05
CA GLY A 355 7.79 3.91 -11.94
C GLY A 355 8.74 3.91 -13.13
N ASN A 356 8.40 4.62 -14.21
CA ASN A 356 9.31 4.83 -15.33
C ASN A 356 10.20 6.03 -15.02
N ALA A 357 11.52 5.85 -15.10
CA ALA A 357 12.48 6.95 -15.14
C ALA A 357 12.17 7.78 -16.39
N SER A 358 11.30 8.78 -16.26
CA SER A 358 10.86 9.52 -17.43
C SER A 358 12.00 10.40 -17.91
N ALA A 359 12.22 10.29 -19.23
CA ALA A 359 12.67 11.39 -20.07
C ALA A 359 11.96 12.72 -19.68
N PRO A 360 12.52 13.88 -20.09
CA PRO A 360 12.34 15.15 -19.41
C PRO A 360 10.87 15.54 -19.18
N VAL A 361 10.63 16.04 -17.96
CA VAL A 361 9.43 16.69 -17.42
C VAL A 361 8.48 17.23 -18.51
N PRO A 362 7.21 16.79 -18.57
CA PRO A 362 6.18 17.58 -19.21
C PRO A 362 5.86 18.79 -18.32
N THR A 363 6.05 19.98 -18.89
CA THR A 363 5.51 21.28 -18.47
C THR A 363 4.00 21.17 -18.16
N PRO A 364 3.38 22.08 -17.38
CA PRO A 364 2.04 21.93 -16.80
C PRO A 364 1.00 21.39 -17.79
N SER A 365 0.16 20.48 -17.30
CA SER A 365 -0.95 19.89 -18.04
C SER A 365 -1.72 20.98 -18.80
N LYS A 366 -1.63 20.94 -20.12
CA LYS A 366 -2.39 21.82 -21.01
C LYS A 366 -3.88 21.70 -20.69
N GLN A 367 -4.59 22.83 -20.63
CA GLN A 367 -6.03 22.84 -20.33
C GLN A 367 -6.81 22.13 -21.44
N ILE A 368 -7.82 21.32 -21.10
CA ILE A 368 -8.67 20.66 -22.10
C ILE A 368 -9.58 21.71 -22.73
N SER A 369 -9.63 21.73 -24.07
CA SER A 369 -10.43 22.67 -24.85
C SER A 369 -11.93 22.55 -24.56
N ASP A 370 -12.52 23.65 -24.10
CA ASP A 370 -13.95 23.82 -23.82
C ASP A 370 -14.70 24.60 -24.92
N ASP A 371 -13.98 25.40 -25.71
CA ASP A 371 -14.51 26.21 -26.82
C ASP A 371 -14.19 25.66 -28.23
N GLY A 372 -13.45 24.56 -28.30
CA GLY A 372 -13.05 23.92 -29.56
C GLY A 372 -11.77 24.47 -30.17
N SER A 373 -11.04 25.36 -29.48
CA SER A 373 -9.72 25.84 -29.89
C SER A 373 -8.57 25.03 -29.28
N CYS A 374 -7.40 25.03 -29.92
CA CYS A 374 -6.19 24.40 -29.41
C CYS A 374 -4.94 25.17 -29.79
N ASN A 375 -3.96 25.18 -28.89
CA ASN A 375 -2.70 25.90 -29.05
C ASN A 375 -1.62 25.31 -28.12
N ALA A 376 -0.51 26.03 -27.89
CA ALA A 376 0.58 25.58 -27.05
C ALA A 376 0.16 25.23 -25.61
N ASP A 377 -0.90 25.83 -25.07
CA ASP A 377 -1.34 25.71 -23.68
C ASP A 377 -2.71 25.01 -23.53
N ILE A 378 -3.44 24.80 -24.64
CA ILE A 378 -4.79 24.18 -24.68
C ILE A 378 -4.77 22.93 -25.58
N THR A 379 -5.29 21.80 -25.07
CA THR A 379 -5.29 20.49 -25.71
C THR A 379 -6.68 20.02 -26.14
N CYS A 380 -6.75 19.33 -27.28
CA CYS A 380 -7.95 18.63 -27.75
C CYS A 380 -8.14 17.24 -27.13
N LEU A 381 -7.10 16.70 -26.47
CA LEU A 381 -7.16 15.38 -25.82
C LEU A 381 -8.24 15.39 -24.71
N GLY A 382 -9.33 14.66 -24.94
CA GLY A 382 -10.47 14.58 -24.03
C GLY A 382 -11.56 15.65 -24.26
N SER A 383 -11.43 16.47 -25.31
CA SER A 383 -12.42 17.48 -25.68
C SER A 383 -13.66 16.86 -26.37
N THR A 384 -14.82 17.49 -26.20
CA THR A 384 -16.08 17.07 -26.84
C THR A 384 -16.12 17.30 -28.35
N TYR A 385 -15.24 18.17 -28.88
CA TYR A 385 -15.14 18.47 -30.30
C TYR A 385 -14.27 17.45 -31.06
N GLY A 386 -13.47 16.66 -30.35
CA GLY A 386 -12.57 15.64 -30.92
C GLY A 386 -11.13 15.80 -30.46
N ASN A 387 -10.34 14.75 -30.63
CA ASN A 387 -9.00 14.66 -30.05
C ASN A 387 -7.88 15.26 -30.91
N CYS A 388 -8.15 15.65 -32.15
CA CYS A 388 -7.13 16.15 -33.08
C CYS A 388 -7.11 17.68 -33.10
N CYS A 389 -5.93 18.27 -33.01
CA CYS A 389 -5.72 19.72 -33.15
C CYS A 389 -5.29 20.04 -34.58
N SER A 390 -6.15 20.67 -35.36
CA SER A 390 -5.87 21.01 -36.76
C SER A 390 -4.74 22.03 -36.90
N VAL A 391 -4.20 22.16 -38.12
CA VAL A 391 -3.21 23.21 -38.45
C VAL A 391 -3.72 24.62 -38.13
N ASN A 392 -5.05 24.81 -38.16
CA ASN A 392 -5.71 26.09 -37.91
C ASN A 392 -6.05 26.32 -36.42
N GLY A 393 -5.65 25.42 -35.51
CA GLY A 393 -5.85 25.60 -34.07
C GLY A 393 -7.26 25.28 -33.58
N TYR A 394 -7.93 24.32 -34.23
CA TYR A 394 -9.26 23.84 -33.84
C TYR A 394 -9.29 22.34 -33.56
N CYS A 395 -10.13 21.93 -32.61
CA CYS A 395 -10.36 20.55 -32.24
C CYS A 395 -11.38 19.86 -33.15
N GLY A 396 -11.08 18.62 -33.53
CA GLY A 396 -11.95 17.82 -34.38
C GLY A 396 -11.57 16.34 -34.40
N SER A 397 -12.35 15.54 -35.12
CA SER A 397 -12.11 14.08 -35.26
C SER A 397 -11.99 13.61 -36.71
N THR A 398 -12.16 14.50 -37.69
CA THR A 398 -12.10 14.15 -39.12
C THR A 398 -10.69 14.37 -39.69
N GLU A 399 -10.45 13.87 -40.90
CA GLU A 399 -9.16 13.97 -41.58
C GLU A 399 -8.67 15.43 -41.74
N ASP A 400 -9.58 16.40 -41.87
CA ASP A 400 -9.23 17.82 -41.91
C ASP A 400 -8.56 18.34 -40.63
N TYR A 401 -8.79 17.66 -39.50
CA TYR A 401 -8.24 17.99 -38.18
C TYR A 401 -7.08 17.08 -37.79
N CYS A 402 -7.18 15.79 -38.14
CA CYS A 402 -6.21 14.77 -37.76
C CYS A 402 -5.09 14.55 -38.79
N GLY A 403 -5.27 15.06 -40.01
CA GLY A 403 -4.40 14.84 -41.15
C GLY A 403 -3.18 15.77 -41.20
N THR A 404 -2.77 16.14 -42.41
CA THR A 404 -1.54 16.90 -42.65
C THR A 404 -1.59 18.27 -41.96
N GLY A 405 -0.59 18.55 -41.10
CA GLY A 405 -0.51 19.80 -40.35
C GLY A 405 -1.18 19.76 -38.97
N CYS A 406 -1.72 18.60 -38.56
CA CYS A 406 -2.20 18.41 -37.20
C CYS A 406 -1.08 18.64 -36.16
N GLN A 407 -1.42 19.35 -35.08
CA GLN A 407 -0.48 19.77 -34.03
C GLN A 407 -0.41 18.69 -32.93
N SER A 408 0.60 17.81 -33.03
CA SER A 408 0.75 16.66 -32.12
C SER A 408 1.05 17.02 -30.66
N ALA A 409 1.45 18.27 -30.39
CA ALA A 409 1.65 18.76 -29.04
C ALA A 409 0.32 19.03 -28.30
N SER A 410 -0.80 19.11 -29.02
CA SER A 410 -2.11 19.52 -28.48
C SER A 410 -3.27 18.66 -29.01
N GLY A 411 -2.97 17.53 -29.67
CA GLY A 411 -3.97 16.59 -30.16
C GLY A 411 -3.37 15.32 -30.77
N THR A 412 -4.22 14.35 -31.10
CA THR A 412 -3.83 13.06 -31.68
C THR A 412 -3.78 13.11 -33.21
N CYS A 413 -2.59 13.17 -33.79
CA CYS A 413 -2.42 13.31 -35.25
C CYS A 413 -2.21 11.95 -35.94
N SER A 414 -2.90 11.75 -37.06
CA SER A 414 -2.80 10.55 -37.90
C SER A 414 -1.51 10.58 -38.70
N GLY A 415 -0.40 10.33 -38.02
CA GLY A 415 0.96 10.35 -38.59
C GLY A 415 2.08 9.93 -37.64
N SER A 416 1.82 9.81 -36.34
CA SER A 416 2.76 9.20 -35.38
C SER A 416 2.33 7.77 -35.09
N SER A 417 3.13 6.82 -35.58
CA SER A 417 2.96 5.38 -35.44
C SER A 417 2.93 4.92 -33.98
N THR A 418 1.77 4.46 -33.51
CA THR A 418 1.64 3.18 -32.80
C THR A 418 0.38 2.51 -33.32
N SER A 419 0.54 1.48 -34.15
CA SER A 419 -0.55 0.85 -34.88
C SER A 419 -1.46 0.05 -33.95
N SER A 420 -2.62 0.61 -33.64
CA SER A 420 -3.82 -0.14 -33.32
C SER A 420 -4.91 0.28 -34.32
N THR A 421 -5.30 -0.64 -35.20
CA THR A 421 -6.47 -0.45 -36.06
C THR A 421 -7.48 -1.51 -35.73
N SER A 422 -8.58 -1.06 -35.11
CA SER A 422 -9.86 -1.73 -35.11
C SER A 422 -10.79 -0.90 -35.99
N ALA A 423 -11.21 -1.44 -37.15
CA ALA A 423 -12.40 -0.98 -37.85
C ALA A 423 -12.96 -2.08 -38.77
N THR A 424 -14.08 -2.61 -38.28
CA THR A 424 -15.22 -3.33 -38.86
C THR A 424 -15.41 -3.41 -40.39
N LYS A 425 -15.60 -4.67 -40.83
CA LYS A 425 -16.43 -5.23 -41.94
C LYS A 425 -16.28 -4.69 -43.37
N THR A 426 -15.80 -5.56 -44.26
CA THR A 426 -16.57 -5.98 -45.45
C THR A 426 -16.20 -7.43 -45.82
N SER A 427 -17.24 -8.17 -46.21
CA SER A 427 -17.25 -9.57 -46.62
C SER A 427 -16.33 -9.89 -47.79
N THR A 428 -15.38 -10.80 -47.59
CA THR A 428 -14.95 -11.75 -48.63
C THR A 428 -14.64 -13.09 -47.99
N THR A 429 -15.39 -14.10 -48.43
CA THR A 429 -15.25 -15.53 -48.16
C THR A 429 -13.83 -16.02 -48.39
N VAL A 430 -13.13 -16.36 -47.31
CA VAL A 430 -11.97 -17.27 -47.37
C VAL A 430 -12.09 -18.31 -46.26
N LYS A 431 -12.21 -19.56 -46.71
CA LYS A 431 -12.24 -20.85 -46.03
C LYS A 431 -11.21 -20.98 -44.88
N PRO A 432 -11.59 -21.45 -43.67
CA PRO A 432 -10.61 -21.77 -42.64
C PRO A 432 -10.08 -23.19 -42.85
N THR A 433 -8.78 -23.29 -43.11
CA THR A 433 -8.02 -24.52 -42.91
C THR A 433 -7.56 -24.52 -41.46
N SER A 434 -8.28 -25.21 -40.58
CA SER A 434 -7.91 -25.40 -39.18
C SER A 434 -7.80 -26.90 -38.91
N THR A 435 -6.59 -27.44 -39.04
CA THR A 435 -6.21 -28.78 -38.56
C THR A 435 -5.96 -28.75 -37.05
N GLN A 436 -6.92 -28.24 -36.27
CA GLN A 436 -6.87 -28.36 -34.82
C GLN A 436 -7.24 -29.79 -34.42
N LYS A 437 -6.46 -30.39 -33.53
CA LYS A 437 -6.72 -31.74 -33.01
C LYS A 437 -7.86 -31.68 -31.99
N VAL A 438 -8.76 -32.67 -31.98
CA VAL A 438 -9.78 -32.77 -30.92
C VAL A 438 -9.09 -33.04 -29.58
N SER A 439 -9.50 -32.29 -28.55
CA SER A 439 -8.95 -32.38 -27.19
C SER A 439 -9.18 -33.76 -26.58
N ASP A 440 -8.08 -34.42 -26.20
CA ASP A 440 -8.02 -35.69 -25.49
C ASP A 440 -7.69 -35.54 -23.99
N ASP A 441 -7.28 -34.35 -23.55
CA ASP A 441 -6.92 -34.03 -22.16
C ASP A 441 -7.84 -33.00 -21.50
N GLY A 442 -8.85 -32.50 -22.23
CA GLY A 442 -9.79 -31.51 -21.73
C GLY A 442 -9.30 -30.06 -21.82
N SER A 443 -8.15 -29.81 -22.47
CA SER A 443 -7.65 -28.46 -22.75
C SER A 443 -8.00 -27.98 -24.16
N CYS A 444 -8.08 -26.67 -24.36
CA CYS A 444 -8.27 -26.05 -25.68
C CYS A 444 -7.36 -24.84 -25.87
N SER A 445 -6.77 -24.73 -27.06
CA SER A 445 -5.79 -23.70 -27.41
C SER A 445 -5.63 -23.62 -28.93
N SER A 446 -4.66 -22.82 -29.41
CA SER A 446 -4.37 -22.66 -30.85
C SER A 446 -4.15 -23.96 -31.64
N SER A 447 -3.79 -25.07 -30.98
CA SER A 447 -3.59 -26.39 -31.61
C SER A 447 -4.70 -27.41 -31.35
N THR A 448 -5.63 -27.12 -30.43
CA THR A 448 -6.53 -28.11 -29.83
C THR A 448 -7.95 -27.57 -29.68
N THR A 449 -8.96 -28.30 -30.19
CA THR A 449 -10.38 -27.92 -30.13
C THR A 449 -11.20 -28.84 -29.22
N CYS A 450 -12.19 -28.27 -28.53
CA CYS A 450 -13.22 -29.00 -27.79
C CYS A 450 -14.30 -29.60 -28.70
N ASN A 451 -14.41 -29.18 -29.96
CA ASN A 451 -15.43 -29.70 -30.86
C ASN A 451 -15.23 -31.21 -31.12
N GLY A 452 -16.16 -32.03 -30.62
CA GLY A 452 -16.09 -33.49 -30.69
C GLY A 452 -15.33 -34.15 -29.54
N SER A 453 -14.92 -33.38 -28.53
CA SER A 453 -14.24 -33.91 -27.35
C SER A 453 -15.22 -34.60 -26.38
N SER A 454 -14.76 -35.62 -25.66
CA SER A 454 -15.54 -36.31 -24.62
C SER A 454 -15.84 -35.43 -23.40
N PHE A 455 -15.10 -34.34 -23.21
CA PHE A 455 -15.29 -33.40 -22.09
C PHE A 455 -16.41 -32.38 -22.38
N GLY A 456 -16.78 -32.20 -23.65
CA GLY A 456 -17.77 -31.25 -24.11
C GLY A 456 -17.25 -30.36 -25.24
N ASN A 457 -18.19 -29.73 -25.96
CA ASN A 457 -17.87 -28.99 -27.17
C ASN A 457 -17.43 -27.54 -26.93
N CYS A 458 -17.57 -27.01 -25.72
CA CYS A 458 -17.32 -25.61 -25.40
C CYS A 458 -15.93 -25.41 -24.81
N CYS A 459 -15.21 -24.39 -25.25
CA CYS A 459 -13.91 -24.00 -24.69
C CYS A 459 -14.09 -22.78 -23.79
N SER A 460 -13.85 -22.91 -22.48
CA SER A 460 -14.00 -21.80 -21.53
C SER A 460 -12.93 -20.73 -21.73
N GLN A 461 -13.12 -19.55 -21.14
CA GLN A 461 -12.11 -18.48 -21.12
C GLN A 461 -10.79 -18.90 -20.47
N TYR A 462 -10.79 -19.98 -19.68
CA TYR A 462 -9.62 -20.54 -19.01
C TYR A 462 -8.91 -21.64 -19.82
N GLY A 463 -9.40 -21.95 -21.03
CA GLY A 463 -8.76 -22.93 -21.91
C GLY A 463 -9.12 -24.39 -21.60
N TYR A 464 -10.33 -24.63 -21.07
CA TYR A 464 -10.80 -25.98 -20.76
C TYR A 464 -12.09 -26.34 -21.51
N CYS A 465 -12.24 -27.64 -21.83
CA CYS A 465 -13.41 -28.19 -22.52
C CYS A 465 -14.52 -28.59 -21.54
N GLY A 466 -15.76 -28.22 -21.87
CA GLY A 466 -16.94 -28.56 -21.08
C GLY A 466 -18.24 -28.43 -21.86
N SER A 467 -19.36 -28.76 -21.21
CA SER A 467 -20.72 -28.68 -21.80
C SER A 467 -21.70 -27.84 -20.98
N THR A 468 -21.30 -27.33 -19.81
CA THR A 468 -22.16 -26.50 -18.96
C THR A 468 -22.01 -25.02 -19.31
N THR A 469 -22.91 -24.18 -18.78
CA THR A 469 -22.90 -22.73 -18.99
C THR A 469 -21.57 -22.08 -18.62
N ASP A 470 -20.84 -22.61 -17.65
CA ASP A 470 -19.53 -22.10 -17.24
C ASP A 470 -18.46 -22.22 -18.35
N TYR A 471 -18.66 -23.15 -19.28
CA TYR A 471 -17.76 -23.37 -20.43
C TYR A 471 -18.33 -22.80 -21.71
N CYS A 472 -19.65 -22.83 -21.88
CA CYS A 472 -20.32 -22.43 -23.12
C CYS A 472 -20.78 -20.95 -23.13
N GLY A 473 -20.91 -20.33 -21.96
CA GLY A 473 -21.44 -18.98 -21.77
C GLY A 473 -20.39 -17.87 -21.89
N THR A 474 -20.47 -16.88 -21.00
CA THR A 474 -19.60 -15.69 -21.03
C THR A 474 -18.12 -16.06 -21.01
N GLY A 475 -17.37 -15.57 -22.00
CA GLY A 475 -15.93 -15.86 -22.15
C GLY A 475 -15.60 -17.12 -22.95
N CYS A 476 -16.59 -17.88 -23.42
CA CYS A 476 -16.34 -19.04 -24.26
C CYS A 476 -15.60 -18.67 -25.56
N GLN A 477 -14.54 -19.43 -25.88
CA GLN A 477 -13.63 -19.20 -26.98
C GLN A 477 -14.13 -19.87 -28.27
N LYS A 478 -14.86 -19.12 -29.11
CA LYS A 478 -15.48 -19.60 -30.37
C LYS A 478 -14.49 -20.21 -31.38
N SER A 479 -13.21 -19.86 -31.30
CA SER A 479 -12.16 -20.42 -32.16
C SER A 479 -11.81 -21.88 -31.84
N PHE A 480 -12.18 -22.33 -30.62
CA PHE A 480 -11.76 -23.62 -30.08
C PHE A 480 -12.94 -24.49 -29.60
N GLY A 481 -14.18 -24.00 -29.62
CA GLY A 481 -15.39 -24.75 -29.24
C GLY A 481 -16.70 -24.08 -29.67
N THR A 482 -17.84 -24.72 -29.42
CA THR A 482 -19.19 -24.17 -29.66
C THR A 482 -19.67 -23.37 -28.46
N CYS A 483 -19.91 -22.06 -28.62
CA CYS A 483 -20.38 -21.18 -27.54
C CYS A 483 -21.86 -20.81 -27.71
N THR A 484 -22.59 -20.66 -26.60
CA THR A 484 -24.03 -20.35 -26.55
C THR A 484 -24.31 -18.89 -26.24
#